data_AF-A0A2A5DHC1-F1
#
_entry.id   AF-A0A2A5DHC1-F1
#
_cell.length_a   1.000
_cell.length_b   1.000
_cell.length_c   1.000
_cell.angle_alpha   90.00
_cell.angle_beta   90.00
_cell.angle_gamma   90.00
#
_symmetry.space_group_name_H-M   'P 1'
#
loop_
_entity.id
_entity.type
_entity.pdbx_description
1 polymer ?
#
loop_
_entity_poly.entity_id
_entity_poly.type
_entity_poly.pdbx_seq_one_letter_code
_entity_poly.pdbx_strand_id
1 'polypeptide(L)'
;MWQFITNIFSESIQSVGVVLMGGEDLHRIRLKSMNSAERFIAWGKESNRTLEYEEALTLLDKLPKYMGNFNDELRFKKLYALSYSGMINCKLNELKKFNTKISKKYDTDEFMDNAIFRISNRMKELQAIIAAAESSDTEQLKLLLGDQKVQQTRVEELALDARKEYEIVEDDFIMKSSVKENKTTEIKNFKTVIITEVDELQDKISDFSQSLNSSDDHYNEMEKEAIDNFKADINKELNTSIDKLNKAGIAVKKN
;
A
#
# COMPACT_ATOMS: atom_id res chain seq x y z
N MET A 1 16.68 -1.15 -27.98
CA MET A 1 16.01 -1.51 -26.71
C MET A 1 15.38 -2.90 -26.77
N TRP A 2 14.54 -3.21 -27.77
CA TRP A 2 13.97 -4.56 -27.98
C TRP A 2 14.98 -5.69 -28.26
N GLN A 3 16.11 -5.41 -28.92
CA GLN A 3 17.19 -6.38 -29.15
C GLN A 3 18.00 -6.71 -27.88
N PHE A 4 17.95 -5.86 -26.84
CA PHE A 4 18.65 -6.11 -25.58
C PHE A 4 17.86 -7.04 -24.66
N ILE A 5 16.53 -6.91 -24.66
CA ILE A 5 15.59 -7.75 -23.91
C ILE A 5 15.63 -9.20 -24.43
N THR A 6 15.71 -9.39 -25.76
CA THR A 6 15.77 -10.71 -26.39
C THR A 6 17.08 -11.45 -26.11
N ASN A 7 18.23 -10.75 -26.06
CA ASN A 7 19.50 -11.39 -25.70
C ASN A 7 19.52 -11.87 -24.24
N ILE A 8 18.94 -11.10 -23.31
CA ILE A 8 18.91 -11.48 -21.88
C ILE A 8 17.93 -12.63 -21.62
N PHE A 9 16.77 -12.65 -22.30
CA PHE A 9 15.89 -13.82 -22.28
C PHE A 9 16.57 -15.06 -22.90
N SER A 10 17.36 -14.89 -23.98
CA SER A 10 18.11 -16.01 -24.56
C SER A 10 19.23 -16.54 -23.65
N GLU A 11 19.91 -15.66 -22.91
CA GLU A 11 20.97 -16.04 -21.95
C GLU A 11 20.42 -16.62 -20.65
N SER A 12 19.22 -16.21 -20.23
CA SER A 12 18.52 -16.74 -19.05
C SER A 12 17.75 -18.03 -19.33
N ILE A 13 17.36 -18.30 -20.58
CA ILE A 13 16.82 -19.61 -21.00
C ILE A 13 17.93 -20.65 -21.15
N GLN A 14 19.15 -20.26 -21.51
CA GLN A 14 20.29 -21.18 -21.61
C GLN A 14 20.80 -21.71 -20.26
N SER A 15 20.46 -21.08 -19.13
CA SER A 15 20.80 -21.62 -17.79
C SER A 15 19.83 -22.69 -17.28
N VAL A 16 18.78 -23.02 -18.05
CA VAL A 16 17.69 -23.94 -17.64
C VAL A 16 18.01 -25.42 -17.94
N GLY A 17 19.13 -25.71 -18.62
CA GLY A 17 19.57 -27.09 -18.90
C GLY A 17 20.40 -27.71 -17.77
N VAL A 18 19.82 -27.96 -16.59
CA VAL A 18 20.52 -28.69 -15.50
C VAL A 18 20.09 -30.15 -15.49
N VAL A 19 20.56 -30.92 -16.46
CA VAL A 19 20.58 -32.39 -16.37
C VAL A 19 21.89 -32.84 -17.03
N LEU A 20 22.87 -33.26 -16.22
CA LEU A 20 24.21 -33.79 -16.59
C LEU A 20 25.31 -32.75 -16.88
N MET A 21 25.67 -31.91 -15.90
CA MET A 21 26.89 -31.08 -15.99
C MET A 21 27.82 -31.31 -14.78
N GLY A 22 29.14 -31.27 -15.02
CA GLY A 22 30.17 -31.46 -14.00
C GLY A 22 30.25 -30.30 -12.98
N GLY A 23 31.09 -30.44 -11.94
CA GLY A 23 31.18 -29.47 -10.83
C GLY A 23 31.55 -28.04 -11.25
N GLU A 24 32.38 -27.86 -12.28
CA GLU A 24 32.78 -26.53 -12.78
C GLU A 24 31.65 -25.81 -13.55
N ASP A 25 30.84 -26.56 -14.31
CA ASP A 25 29.70 -26.01 -15.05
C ASP A 25 28.57 -25.58 -14.11
N LEU A 26 28.35 -26.32 -13.02
CA LEU A 26 27.41 -25.95 -11.95
C LEU A 26 27.80 -24.63 -11.26
N HIS A 27 29.08 -24.46 -10.93
CA HIS A 27 29.57 -23.22 -10.31
C HIS A 27 29.45 -22.02 -11.28
N ARG A 28 29.78 -22.21 -12.56
CA ARG A 28 29.62 -21.17 -13.59
C ARG A 28 28.16 -20.77 -13.79
N ILE A 29 27.24 -21.72 -13.87
CA ILE A 29 25.80 -21.45 -14.02
C ILE A 29 25.29 -20.69 -12.81
N ARG A 30 25.69 -21.09 -11.60
CA ARG A 30 25.34 -20.40 -10.36
C ARG A 30 25.76 -18.94 -10.37
N LEU A 31 27.04 -18.66 -10.65
CA LEU A 31 27.56 -17.30 -10.71
C LEU A 31 26.81 -16.46 -11.75
N LYS A 32 26.48 -17.03 -12.92
CA LYS A 32 25.68 -16.35 -13.94
C LYS A 32 24.28 -16.00 -13.42
N SER A 33 23.57 -16.94 -12.80
CA SER A 33 22.23 -16.69 -12.25
C SER A 33 22.25 -15.64 -11.14
N MET A 34 23.26 -15.66 -10.25
CA MET A 34 23.42 -14.67 -9.20
C MET A 34 23.74 -13.27 -9.76
N ASN A 35 24.60 -13.19 -10.78
CA ASN A 35 24.88 -11.93 -11.48
C ASN A 35 23.62 -11.39 -12.19
N SER A 36 22.80 -12.26 -12.78
CA SER A 36 21.53 -11.86 -13.39
C SER A 36 20.53 -11.37 -12.35
N ALA A 37 20.37 -12.09 -11.23
CA ALA A 37 19.51 -11.65 -10.12
C ALA A 37 19.94 -10.27 -9.59
N GLU A 38 21.25 -10.03 -9.45
CA GLU A 38 21.79 -8.72 -9.04
C GLU A 38 21.42 -7.59 -10.03
N ARG A 39 21.46 -7.87 -11.34
CA ARG A 39 21.01 -6.90 -12.37
C ARG A 39 19.51 -6.61 -12.25
N PHE A 40 18.70 -7.63 -12.05
CA PHE A 40 17.26 -7.47 -11.85
C PHE A 40 16.96 -6.64 -10.59
N ILE A 41 17.67 -6.87 -9.49
CA ILE A 41 17.55 -6.04 -8.28
C ILE A 41 17.92 -4.57 -8.58
N ALA A 42 19.00 -4.33 -9.32
CA ALA A 42 19.40 -2.98 -9.70
C ALA A 42 18.34 -2.28 -10.56
N TRP A 43 17.77 -2.98 -11.54
CA TRP A 43 16.66 -2.46 -12.35
C TRP A 43 15.39 -2.26 -11.57
N GLY A 44 15.08 -3.13 -10.60
CA GLY A 44 13.97 -2.95 -9.68
C GLY A 44 14.10 -1.65 -8.88
N LYS A 45 15.33 -1.27 -8.49
CA LYS A 45 15.61 -0.01 -7.79
C LYS A 45 15.37 1.20 -8.69
N GLU A 46 15.76 1.12 -9.95
CA GLU A 46 15.57 2.21 -10.92
C GLU A 46 14.10 2.35 -11.35
N SER A 47 13.44 1.23 -11.65
CA SER A 47 12.07 1.19 -12.17
C SER A 47 11.00 1.34 -11.08
N ASN A 48 11.34 1.05 -9.83
CA ASN A 48 10.41 1.00 -8.69
C ASN A 48 9.20 0.09 -8.95
N ARG A 49 9.48 -1.11 -9.48
CA ARG A 49 8.50 -2.14 -9.82
C ARG A 49 8.86 -3.46 -9.13
N THR A 50 7.82 -4.16 -8.71
CA THR A 50 7.93 -5.44 -7.98
C THR A 50 8.41 -6.58 -8.89
N LEU A 51 8.04 -6.54 -10.18
CA LEU A 51 8.30 -7.60 -11.16
C LEU A 51 9.78 -7.97 -11.25
N GLU A 52 10.66 -6.98 -11.31
CA GLU A 52 12.10 -7.18 -11.44
C GLU A 52 12.67 -7.88 -10.19
N TYR A 53 12.14 -7.59 -9.00
CA TYR A 53 12.53 -8.31 -7.79
C TYR A 53 11.98 -9.75 -7.75
N GLU A 54 10.78 -10.00 -8.28
CA GLU A 54 10.21 -11.34 -8.44
C GLU A 54 11.02 -12.18 -9.45
N GLU A 55 11.49 -11.56 -10.54
CA GLU A 55 12.38 -12.19 -11.51
C GLU A 55 13.73 -12.55 -10.88
N ALA A 56 14.28 -11.67 -10.03
CA ALA A 56 15.48 -11.98 -9.25
C ALA A 56 15.25 -13.20 -8.33
N LEU A 57 14.15 -13.23 -7.58
CA LEU A 57 13.81 -14.37 -6.71
C LEU A 57 13.62 -15.67 -7.52
N THR A 58 12.95 -15.60 -8.66
CA THR A 58 12.73 -16.76 -9.55
C THR A 58 14.04 -17.36 -10.05
N LEU A 59 15.04 -16.53 -10.33
CA LEU A 59 16.37 -17.01 -10.72
C LEU A 59 17.12 -17.66 -9.56
N LEU A 60 16.97 -17.10 -8.36
CA LEU A 60 17.61 -17.62 -7.16
C LEU A 60 16.96 -18.94 -6.70
N ASP A 61 15.63 -19.08 -6.80
CA ASP A 61 14.89 -20.30 -6.42
C ASP A 61 15.29 -21.52 -7.26
N LYS A 62 15.80 -21.29 -8.47
CA LYS A 62 16.30 -22.34 -9.37
C LYS A 62 17.69 -22.85 -9.00
N LEU A 63 18.39 -22.18 -8.08
CA LEU A 63 19.73 -22.59 -7.67
C LEU A 63 19.69 -23.69 -6.60
N PRO A 64 20.69 -24.60 -6.60
CA PRO A 64 20.83 -25.56 -5.52
C PRO A 64 20.95 -24.87 -4.17
N LYS A 65 20.23 -25.36 -3.15
CA LYS A 65 20.27 -24.81 -1.78
C LYS A 65 21.64 -24.93 -1.11
N TYR A 66 22.45 -25.90 -1.52
CA TYR A 66 23.81 -26.09 -1.02
C TYR A 66 24.83 -25.40 -1.93
N MET A 67 25.51 -24.39 -1.40
CA MET A 67 26.43 -23.56 -2.18
C MET A 67 27.91 -23.99 -2.06
N GLY A 68 28.27 -24.93 -1.20
CA GLY A 68 29.62 -25.51 -1.14
C GLY A 68 30.76 -24.56 -0.70
N ASN A 69 30.58 -23.24 -0.77
CA ASN A 69 31.47 -22.20 -0.26
C ASN A 69 30.62 -21.10 0.42
N PHE A 70 31.10 -20.66 1.58
CA PHE A 70 30.57 -19.54 2.36
C PHE A 70 30.28 -18.28 1.54
N ASN A 71 31.20 -17.84 0.68
CA ASN A 71 31.05 -16.59 -0.07
C ASN A 71 29.86 -16.62 -1.04
N ASP A 72 29.65 -17.75 -1.72
CA ASP A 72 28.51 -17.96 -2.61
C ASP A 72 27.20 -18.02 -1.80
N GLU A 73 27.22 -18.69 -0.64
CA GLU A 73 26.07 -18.79 0.24
C GLU A 73 25.64 -17.43 0.80
N LEU A 74 26.59 -16.66 1.31
CA LEU A 74 26.35 -15.33 1.86
C LEU A 74 25.85 -14.38 0.75
N ARG A 75 26.44 -14.44 -0.44
CA ARG A 75 26.00 -13.63 -1.58
C ARG A 75 24.59 -14.02 -2.03
N PHE A 76 24.25 -15.30 -2.05
CA PHE A 76 22.91 -15.78 -2.38
C PHE A 76 21.87 -15.26 -1.38
N LYS A 77 22.12 -15.43 -0.08
CA LYS A 77 21.25 -14.92 1.00
C LYS A 77 21.10 -13.40 0.91
N LYS A 78 22.18 -12.68 0.57
CA LYS A 78 22.14 -11.23 0.33
C LYS A 78 21.22 -10.84 -0.82
N LEU A 79 21.29 -11.52 -1.96
CA LEU A 79 20.42 -11.22 -3.10
C LEU A 79 18.94 -11.49 -2.79
N TYR A 80 18.61 -12.53 -2.01
CA TYR A 80 17.25 -12.75 -1.51
C TYR A 80 16.76 -11.61 -0.63
N ALA A 81 17.53 -11.25 0.40
CA ALA A 81 17.14 -10.20 1.34
C ALA A 81 16.97 -8.85 0.64
N LEU A 82 17.87 -8.51 -0.28
CA LEU A 82 17.78 -7.29 -1.09
C LEU A 82 16.56 -7.30 -2.01
N SER A 83 16.17 -8.46 -2.54
CA SER A 83 14.96 -8.58 -3.37
C SER A 83 13.70 -8.27 -2.57
N TYR A 84 13.55 -8.89 -1.39
CA TYR A 84 12.41 -8.61 -0.50
C TYR A 84 12.39 -7.16 0.01
N SER A 85 13.54 -6.60 0.40
CA SER A 85 13.66 -5.18 0.76
C SER A 85 13.23 -4.25 -0.38
N GLY A 86 13.62 -4.59 -1.60
CA GLY A 86 13.21 -3.89 -2.82
C GLY A 86 11.70 -3.92 -3.04
N MET A 87 11.05 -5.06 -2.81
CA MET A 87 9.60 -5.20 -2.88
C MET A 87 8.88 -4.33 -1.83
N ILE A 88 9.39 -4.26 -0.59
CA ILE A 88 8.85 -3.35 0.46
C ILE A 88 8.94 -1.89 -0.02
N ASN A 89 10.05 -1.49 -0.66
CA ASN A 89 10.17 -0.15 -1.24
C ASN A 89 9.16 0.10 -2.38
N CYS A 90 8.81 -0.92 -3.16
CA CYS A 90 7.78 -0.80 -4.19
C CYS A 90 6.38 -0.55 -3.60
N LYS A 91 6.06 -1.11 -2.42
CA LYS A 91 4.81 -0.84 -1.71
C LYS A 91 4.64 0.63 -1.33
N LEU A 92 5.73 1.34 -1.02
CA LEU A 92 5.69 2.79 -0.83
C LEU A 92 5.27 3.54 -2.11
N ASN A 93 5.74 3.08 -3.28
CA ASN A 93 5.36 3.67 -4.57
C ASN A 93 3.89 3.38 -4.92
N GLU A 94 3.43 2.16 -4.65
CA GLU A 94 2.02 1.78 -4.79
C GLU A 94 1.11 2.68 -3.95
N LEU A 95 1.49 2.94 -2.70
CA LEU A 95 0.78 3.87 -1.81
C LEU A 95 0.71 5.30 -2.36
N LYS A 96 1.80 5.83 -2.92
CA LYS A 96 1.81 7.16 -3.54
C LYS A 96 0.84 7.24 -4.72
N LYS A 97 0.86 6.23 -5.60
CA LYS A 97 -0.03 6.13 -6.75
C LYS A 97 -1.49 6.02 -6.31
N PHE A 98 -1.76 5.19 -5.30
CA PHE A 98 -3.09 5.06 -4.70
C PHE A 98 -3.59 6.38 -4.13
N ASN A 99 -2.78 7.09 -3.34
CA ASN A 99 -3.15 8.40 -2.79
C ASN A 99 -3.48 9.40 -3.90
N THR A 100 -2.69 9.44 -4.98
CA THR A 100 -3.00 10.31 -6.13
C THR A 100 -4.31 9.92 -6.81
N LYS A 101 -4.59 8.62 -6.96
CA LYS A 101 -5.85 8.12 -7.52
C LYS A 101 -7.04 8.47 -6.63
N ILE A 102 -6.92 8.29 -5.32
CA ILE A 102 -7.95 8.63 -4.34
C ILE A 102 -8.24 10.13 -4.33
N SER A 103 -7.21 10.98 -4.35
CA SER A 103 -7.38 12.43 -4.43
C SER A 103 -8.12 12.85 -5.70
N LYS A 104 -7.81 12.24 -6.85
CA LYS A 104 -8.53 12.50 -8.12
C LYS A 104 -9.97 11.99 -8.11
N LYS A 105 -10.22 10.85 -7.45
CA LYS A 105 -11.54 10.20 -7.42
C LYS A 105 -12.49 10.89 -6.43
N TYR A 106 -11.96 11.36 -5.31
CA TYR A 106 -12.72 11.91 -4.19
C TYR A 106 -12.25 13.33 -3.86
N ASP A 107 -12.14 14.16 -4.89
CA ASP A 107 -11.70 15.52 -4.75
C ASP A 107 -12.57 16.22 -3.69
N THR A 108 -11.92 16.91 -2.75
CA THR A 108 -12.49 17.81 -1.73
C THR A 108 -13.04 17.21 -0.41
N ASP A 109 -12.18 16.68 0.47
CA ASP A 109 -12.58 16.35 1.86
C ASP A 109 -13.13 17.59 2.61
N GLU A 110 -12.47 18.75 2.45
CA GLU A 110 -12.87 19.99 3.11
C GLU A 110 -14.19 20.57 2.56
N PHE A 111 -14.44 20.43 1.26
CA PHE A 111 -15.72 20.82 0.68
C PHE A 111 -16.83 19.85 1.05
N MET A 112 -16.53 18.54 1.10
CA MET A 112 -17.51 17.50 1.47
C MET A 112 -17.92 17.64 2.93
N ASP A 113 -16.99 17.92 3.84
CA ASP A 113 -17.31 18.16 5.25
C ASP A 113 -18.16 19.42 5.44
N ASN A 114 -17.80 20.51 4.74
CA ASN A 114 -18.60 21.74 4.75
C ASN A 114 -19.98 21.54 4.10
N ALA A 115 -20.08 20.75 3.03
CA ALA A 115 -21.34 20.44 2.35
C ALA A 115 -22.25 19.60 3.25
N ILE A 116 -21.73 18.51 3.82
CA ILE A 116 -22.46 17.64 4.76
C ILE A 116 -22.93 18.46 5.97
N PHE A 117 -22.09 19.36 6.50
CA PHE A 117 -22.48 20.25 7.61
C PHE A 117 -23.62 21.20 7.23
N ARG A 118 -23.53 21.87 6.07
CA ARG A 118 -24.58 22.78 5.59
C ARG A 118 -25.90 22.05 5.34
N ILE A 119 -25.84 20.88 4.72
CA ILE A 119 -27.00 20.02 4.45
C ILE A 119 -27.63 19.56 5.76
N SER A 120 -26.83 19.10 6.73
CA SER A 120 -27.32 18.71 8.05
C SER A 120 -28.02 19.85 8.79
N ASN A 121 -27.49 21.07 8.72
CA ASN A 121 -28.16 22.24 9.30
C ASN A 121 -29.48 22.54 8.58
N ARG A 122 -29.51 22.46 7.25
CA ARG A 122 -30.74 22.65 6.48
C ARG A 122 -31.82 21.62 6.83
N MET A 123 -31.43 20.35 7.01
CA MET A 123 -32.34 19.30 7.45
C MET A 123 -32.95 19.61 8.84
N LYS A 124 -32.15 20.13 9.77
CA LYS A 124 -32.63 20.53 11.12
C LYS A 124 -33.61 21.70 11.04
N GLU A 125 -33.32 22.70 10.21
CA GLU A 125 -34.24 23.82 9.96
C GLU A 125 -35.58 23.33 9.40
N LEU A 126 -35.55 22.45 8.39
CA LEU A 126 -36.75 21.87 7.78
C LEU A 126 -37.56 21.04 8.77
N GLN A 127 -36.90 20.24 9.62
CA GLN A 127 -37.58 19.52 10.71
C GLN A 127 -38.26 20.47 11.71
N ALA A 128 -37.60 21.58 12.07
CA ALA A 128 -38.18 22.57 12.97
C ALA A 128 -39.42 23.25 12.35
N ILE A 129 -39.37 23.53 11.03
CA ILE A 129 -40.52 24.09 10.29
C ILE A 129 -41.69 23.08 10.24
N ILE A 130 -41.41 21.81 9.93
CA ILE A 130 -42.44 20.75 9.90
C ILE A 130 -43.09 20.60 11.28
N ALA A 131 -42.29 20.51 12.34
CA ALA A 131 -42.79 20.36 13.70
C ALA A 131 -43.65 21.56 14.15
N ALA A 132 -43.22 22.79 13.85
CA ALA A 132 -43.98 24.00 14.17
C ALA A 132 -45.27 24.11 13.35
N ALA A 133 -45.27 23.64 12.10
CA ALA A 133 -46.48 23.61 11.27
C ALA A 133 -47.48 22.55 11.75
N GLU A 134 -47.02 21.36 12.12
CA GLU A 134 -47.86 20.29 12.65
C GLU A 134 -48.46 20.63 14.02
N SER A 135 -47.72 21.36 14.87
CA SER A 135 -48.22 21.87 16.15
C SER A 135 -49.04 23.15 16.03
N SER A 136 -49.15 23.72 14.81
CA SER A 136 -49.76 25.04 14.57
C SER A 136 -49.12 26.18 15.38
N ASP A 137 -47.84 26.07 15.73
CA ASP A 137 -47.06 27.11 16.41
C ASP A 137 -46.66 28.23 15.44
N THR A 138 -47.58 29.16 15.26
CA THR A 138 -47.41 30.30 14.35
C THR A 138 -46.30 31.27 14.79
N GLU A 139 -46.01 31.41 16.08
CA GLU A 139 -44.90 32.24 16.56
C GLU A 139 -43.56 31.65 16.15
N GLN A 140 -43.40 30.33 16.33
CA GLN A 140 -42.19 29.64 15.93
C GLN A 140 -42.01 29.59 14.40
N LEU A 141 -43.10 29.44 13.63
CA LEU A 141 -43.06 29.52 12.16
C LEU A 141 -42.62 30.90 11.67
N LYS A 142 -43.09 31.99 12.29
CA LYS A 142 -42.67 33.34 11.94
C LYS A 142 -41.19 33.56 12.21
N LEU A 143 -40.66 32.98 13.28
CA LEU A 143 -39.24 33.05 13.62
C LEU A 143 -38.36 32.28 12.61
N LEU A 144 -38.84 31.14 12.11
CA LEU A 144 -38.11 30.28 11.17
C LEU A 144 -38.23 30.71 9.69
N LEU A 145 -39.39 31.24 9.28
CA LEU A 145 -39.71 31.52 7.87
C LEU A 145 -39.91 33.01 7.55
N GLY A 146 -40.03 33.86 8.57
CA GLY A 146 -40.36 35.27 8.46
C GLY A 146 -41.87 35.55 8.39
N ASP A 147 -42.30 36.66 9.00
CA ASP A 147 -43.71 37.06 9.16
C ASP A 147 -44.50 37.12 7.85
N GLN A 148 -43.93 37.67 6.78
CA GLN A 148 -44.61 37.82 5.50
C GLN A 148 -44.96 36.47 4.86
N LYS A 149 -44.09 35.48 5.01
CA LYS A 149 -44.24 34.17 4.35
C LYS A 149 -45.33 33.33 5.03
N VAL A 150 -45.45 33.45 6.34
CA VAL A 150 -46.48 32.80 7.17
C VAL A 150 -47.88 33.41 6.94
N GLN A 151 -47.97 34.70 6.65
CA GLN A 151 -49.26 35.37 6.37
C GLN A 151 -49.82 35.06 4.98
N GLN A 152 -48.97 34.69 4.03
CA GLN A 152 -49.35 34.50 2.62
C GLN A 152 -49.66 33.05 2.25
N THR A 153 -49.32 32.09 3.11
CA THR A 153 -49.35 30.66 2.77
C THR A 153 -50.06 29.88 3.86
N ARG A 154 -50.84 28.85 3.51
CA ARG A 154 -51.48 28.00 4.50
C ARG A 154 -50.44 27.17 5.25
N VAL A 155 -50.65 26.95 6.54
CA VAL A 155 -49.72 26.18 7.40
C VAL A 155 -49.54 24.76 6.87
N GLU A 156 -50.59 24.12 6.35
CA GLU A 156 -50.49 22.78 5.75
C GLU A 156 -49.62 22.76 4.49
N GLU A 157 -49.67 23.82 3.67
CA GLU A 157 -48.83 23.96 2.47
C GLU A 157 -47.36 24.18 2.86
N LEU A 158 -47.09 24.98 3.89
CA LEU A 158 -45.74 25.18 4.44
C LEU A 158 -45.13 23.87 4.96
N ALA A 159 -45.91 23.05 5.67
CA ALA A 159 -45.48 21.73 6.12
C ALA A 159 -45.16 20.81 4.95
N LEU A 160 -46.02 20.80 3.93
CA LEU A 160 -45.91 19.91 2.79
C LEU A 160 -44.73 20.29 1.87
N ASP A 161 -44.47 21.59 1.70
CA ASP A 161 -43.29 22.09 1.00
C ASP A 161 -41.99 21.79 1.76
N ALA A 162 -41.99 21.99 3.09
CA ALA A 162 -40.83 21.67 3.92
C ALA A 162 -40.51 20.16 3.90
N ARG A 163 -41.52 19.28 3.88
CA ARG A 163 -41.33 17.82 3.73
C ARG A 163 -40.71 17.44 2.38
N LYS A 164 -41.21 18.01 1.28
CA LYS A 164 -40.64 17.75 -0.05
C LYS A 164 -39.19 18.21 -0.14
N GLU A 165 -38.87 19.39 0.41
CA GLU A 165 -37.50 19.87 0.45
C GLU A 165 -36.63 18.97 1.34
N TYR A 166 -37.17 18.50 2.47
CA TYR A 166 -36.46 17.59 3.38
C TYR A 166 -36.06 16.30 2.68
N GLU A 167 -36.97 15.65 1.95
CA GLU A 167 -36.69 14.42 1.19
C GLU A 167 -35.53 14.61 0.20
N ILE A 168 -35.54 15.72 -0.56
CA ILE A 168 -34.48 16.04 -1.54
C ILE A 168 -33.13 16.27 -0.83
N VAL A 169 -33.14 16.99 0.30
CA VAL A 169 -31.93 17.31 1.06
C VAL A 169 -31.38 16.05 1.77
N GLU A 170 -32.26 15.17 2.25
CA GLU A 170 -31.90 13.89 2.85
C GLU A 170 -31.22 12.95 1.85
N ASP A 171 -31.76 12.85 0.63
CA ASP A 171 -31.13 12.07 -0.45
C ASP A 171 -29.70 12.57 -0.76
N ASP A 172 -29.50 13.90 -0.83
CA ASP A 172 -28.17 14.48 -1.05
C ASP A 172 -27.22 14.23 0.14
N PHE A 173 -27.74 14.27 1.37
CA PHE A 173 -26.98 13.92 2.56
C PHE A 173 -26.50 12.46 2.53
N ILE A 174 -27.39 11.52 2.22
CA ILE A 174 -27.09 10.09 2.14
C ILE A 174 -26.05 9.84 1.06
N MET A 175 -26.22 10.42 -0.13
CA MET A 175 -25.28 10.28 -1.24
C MET A 175 -23.88 10.76 -0.85
N LYS A 176 -23.77 11.98 -0.31
CA LYS A 176 -22.46 12.56 0.06
C LYS A 176 -21.79 11.82 1.20
N SER A 177 -22.57 11.40 2.20
CA SER A 177 -22.07 10.60 3.33
C SER A 177 -21.54 9.25 2.85
N SER A 178 -22.26 8.59 1.94
CA SER A 178 -21.82 7.33 1.31
C SER A 178 -20.52 7.50 0.53
N VAL A 179 -20.35 8.58 -0.24
CA VAL A 179 -19.09 8.86 -0.95
C VAL A 179 -17.91 8.99 0.02
N LYS A 180 -18.10 9.69 1.15
CA LYS A 180 -17.09 9.83 2.19
C LYS A 180 -16.75 8.49 2.85
N GLU A 181 -17.75 7.70 3.21
CA GLU A 181 -17.57 6.38 3.81
C GLU A 181 -16.85 5.41 2.85
N ASN A 182 -17.21 5.44 1.57
CA ASN A 182 -16.56 4.65 0.53
C ASN A 182 -15.07 5.03 0.38
N LYS A 183 -14.74 6.32 0.41
CA LYS A 183 -13.34 6.79 0.39
C LYS A 183 -12.57 6.25 1.60
N THR A 184 -13.12 6.41 2.81
CA THR A 184 -12.48 5.95 4.04
C THR A 184 -12.27 4.44 4.02
N THR A 185 -13.26 3.69 3.55
CA THR A 185 -13.20 2.23 3.43
C THR A 185 -12.15 1.79 2.41
N GLU A 186 -12.10 2.42 1.22
CA GLU A 186 -11.11 2.11 0.19
C GLU A 186 -9.68 2.38 0.69
N ILE A 187 -9.45 3.52 1.38
CA ILE A 187 -8.16 3.83 2.00
C ILE A 187 -7.80 2.78 3.06
N LYS A 188 -8.73 2.45 3.97
CA LYS A 188 -8.49 1.49 5.04
C LYS A 188 -8.12 0.11 4.48
N ASN A 189 -8.90 -0.39 3.53
CA ASN A 189 -8.68 -1.70 2.90
C ASN A 189 -7.31 -1.75 2.21
N PHE A 190 -6.96 -0.72 1.44
CA PHE A 190 -5.67 -0.66 0.76
C PHE A 190 -4.49 -0.61 1.75
N LYS A 191 -4.61 0.17 2.83
CA LYS A 191 -3.59 0.20 3.89
C LYS A 191 -3.41 -1.17 4.55
N THR A 192 -4.51 -1.88 4.85
CA THR A 192 -4.46 -3.22 5.42
C THR A 192 -3.71 -4.20 4.51
N VAL A 193 -3.98 -4.18 3.21
CA VAL A 193 -3.27 -5.03 2.24
C VAL A 193 -1.76 -4.74 2.26
N ILE A 194 -1.36 -3.47 2.22
CA ILE A 194 0.07 -3.11 2.29
C ILE A 194 0.70 -3.57 3.61
N ILE A 195 0.02 -3.43 4.75
CA ILE A 195 0.56 -3.87 6.05
C ILE A 195 0.83 -5.37 6.01
N THR A 196 -0.16 -6.17 5.61
CA THR A 196 -0.02 -7.63 5.52
C THR A 196 1.12 -8.05 4.60
N GLU A 197 1.21 -7.48 3.40
CA GLU A 197 2.28 -7.80 2.46
C GLU A 197 3.67 -7.38 2.97
N VAL A 198 3.77 -6.24 3.66
CA VAL A 198 5.05 -5.79 4.23
C VAL A 198 5.46 -6.67 5.40
N ASP A 199 4.52 -7.06 6.27
CA ASP A 199 4.79 -7.98 7.39
C ASP A 199 5.28 -9.34 6.86
N GLU A 200 4.64 -9.91 5.83
CA GLU A 200 5.08 -11.16 5.19
C GLU A 200 6.50 -11.06 4.60
N LEU A 201 6.83 -9.92 3.99
CA LEU A 201 8.17 -9.68 3.44
C LEU A 201 9.22 -9.49 4.55
N GLN A 202 8.84 -8.86 5.66
CA GLN A 202 9.69 -8.74 6.85
C GLN A 202 9.99 -10.08 7.48
N ASP A 203 8.99 -10.93 7.64
CA ASP A 203 9.14 -12.27 8.19
C ASP A 203 10.12 -13.09 7.34
N LYS A 204 9.99 -13.02 6.01
CA LYS A 204 10.96 -13.66 5.10
C LYS A 204 12.38 -13.16 5.32
N ILE A 205 12.60 -11.86 5.46
CA ILE A 205 13.93 -11.28 5.72
C ILE A 205 14.47 -11.71 7.11
N SER A 206 13.58 -11.78 8.10
CA SER A 206 13.91 -12.22 9.46
C SER A 206 14.34 -13.69 9.47
N ASP A 207 13.61 -14.57 8.77
CA ASP A 207 13.96 -15.98 8.61
C ASP A 207 15.36 -16.16 7.99
N PHE A 208 15.70 -15.36 6.96
CA PHE A 208 17.06 -15.37 6.41
C PHE A 208 18.11 -14.95 7.43
N SER A 209 17.82 -13.90 8.21
CA SER A 209 18.73 -13.39 9.23
C SER A 209 18.95 -14.40 10.36
N GLN A 210 17.92 -15.14 10.75
CA GLN A 210 18.01 -16.23 11.73
C GLN A 210 18.78 -17.44 11.16
N SER A 211 18.59 -17.78 9.89
CA SER A 211 19.32 -18.87 9.22
C SER A 211 20.83 -18.64 9.12
N LEU A 212 21.29 -17.40 9.31
CA LEU A 212 22.71 -17.06 9.38
C LEU A 212 23.31 -17.32 10.76
N ASN A 213 22.49 -17.30 11.83
CA ASN A 213 22.95 -17.55 13.20
C ASN A 213 23.05 -19.06 13.53
N SER A 214 22.28 -19.90 12.83
CA SER A 214 22.23 -21.36 13.09
C SER A 214 23.52 -22.13 12.72
N SER A 215 24.58 -21.43 12.30
CA SER A 215 25.84 -22.02 11.82
C SER A 215 27.10 -21.39 12.48
N ASP A 216 26.95 -20.59 13.55
CA ASP A 216 28.03 -19.78 14.15
C ASP A 216 29.24 -20.59 14.67
N ASP A 217 29.08 -21.89 14.96
CA ASP A 217 30.18 -22.76 15.40
C ASP A 217 31.12 -23.19 14.27
N HIS A 218 30.73 -22.99 13.01
CA HIS A 218 31.50 -23.43 11.83
C HIS A 218 32.18 -22.30 11.06
N TYR A 219 31.92 -21.04 11.42
CA TYR A 219 32.49 -19.87 10.76
C TYR A 219 33.75 -19.36 11.46
N ASN A 220 34.75 -18.96 10.66
CA ASN A 220 35.92 -18.25 11.17
C ASN A 220 35.58 -16.78 11.53
N GLU A 221 36.49 -16.08 12.19
CA GLU A 221 36.25 -14.69 12.64
C GLU A 221 35.92 -13.73 11.48
N MET A 222 36.58 -13.88 10.32
CA MET A 222 36.30 -13.04 9.15
C MET A 222 34.90 -13.30 8.57
N GLU A 223 34.46 -14.55 8.57
CA GLU A 223 33.14 -14.96 8.10
C GLU A 223 32.03 -14.45 9.04
N LYS A 224 32.26 -14.49 10.35
CA LYS A 224 31.37 -13.89 11.36
C LYS A 224 31.24 -12.39 11.17
N GLU A 225 32.35 -11.68 10.98
CA GLU A 225 32.35 -10.25 10.71
C GLU A 225 31.59 -9.91 9.41
N ALA A 226 31.77 -10.71 8.35
CA ALA A 226 31.04 -10.54 7.09
C ALA A 226 29.52 -10.74 7.25
N ILE A 227 29.10 -11.73 8.06
CA ILE A 227 27.70 -11.96 8.40
C ILE A 227 27.11 -10.78 9.18
N ASP A 228 27.83 -10.27 10.19
CA ASP A 228 27.33 -9.18 11.03
C ASP A 228 27.21 -7.86 10.27
N ASN A 229 28.19 -7.55 9.43
CA ASN A 229 28.11 -6.42 8.50
C ASN A 229 26.90 -6.55 7.56
N PHE A 230 26.65 -7.75 7.03
CA PHE A 230 25.49 -8.01 6.19
C PHE A 230 24.15 -7.80 6.95
N LYS A 231 24.02 -8.32 8.17
CA LYS A 231 22.82 -8.12 9.01
C LYS A 231 22.59 -6.64 9.28
N ALA A 232 23.65 -5.90 9.61
CA ALA A 232 23.57 -4.46 9.86
C ALA A 232 23.08 -3.68 8.63
N ASP A 233 23.61 -4.00 7.45
CA ASP A 233 23.21 -3.37 6.18
C ASP A 233 21.74 -3.64 5.85
N ILE A 234 21.29 -4.90 5.93
CA ILE A 234 19.89 -5.26 5.65
C ILE A 234 18.94 -4.62 6.66
N ASN A 235 19.26 -4.67 7.96
CA ASN A 235 18.45 -4.04 9.00
C ASN A 235 18.35 -2.53 8.80
N LYS A 236 19.43 -1.88 8.36
CA LYS A 236 19.43 -0.45 8.04
C LYS A 236 18.52 -0.15 6.84
N GLU A 237 18.62 -0.94 5.76
CA GLU A 237 17.78 -0.76 4.57
C GLU A 237 16.30 -0.98 4.91
N LEU A 238 15.99 -2.09 5.61
CA LEU A 238 14.65 -2.45 6.04
C LEU A 238 14.03 -1.35 6.93
N ASN A 239 14.74 -0.92 7.96
CA ASN A 239 14.26 0.14 8.86
C ASN A 239 14.05 1.47 8.13
N THR A 240 14.89 1.78 7.14
CA THR A 240 14.70 2.97 6.30
C THR A 240 13.41 2.88 5.48
N SER A 241 13.10 1.71 4.92
CA SER A 241 11.87 1.47 4.17
C SER A 241 10.63 1.51 5.07
N ILE A 242 10.70 0.88 6.24
CA ILE A 242 9.64 0.92 7.27
C ILE A 242 9.38 2.35 7.73
N ASP A 243 10.43 3.14 7.98
CA ASP A 243 10.28 4.53 8.40
C ASP A 243 9.59 5.39 7.34
N LYS A 244 9.86 5.13 6.06
CA LYS A 244 9.15 5.80 4.95
C LYS A 244 7.68 5.41 4.90
N LEU A 245 7.35 4.13 5.13
CA LEU A 245 5.97 3.63 5.19
C LEU A 245 5.22 4.22 6.40
N ASN A 246 5.85 4.24 7.57
CA ASN A 246 5.31 4.85 8.79
C ASN A 246 5.03 6.35 8.60
N LYS A 247 5.96 7.09 7.97
CA LYS A 247 5.75 8.49 7.60
C LYS A 247 4.63 8.68 6.58
N ALA A 248 4.38 7.69 5.73
CA ALA A 248 3.27 7.70 4.78
C ALA A 248 1.94 7.22 5.39
N GLY A 249 1.90 6.94 6.69
CA GLY A 249 0.69 6.58 7.42
C GLY A 249 0.30 5.10 7.35
N ILE A 250 1.27 4.22 7.08
CA ILE A 250 1.18 2.76 7.22
C ILE A 250 1.93 2.39 8.49
N ALA A 251 1.22 2.01 9.56
CA ALA A 251 1.85 1.67 10.84
C ALA A 251 2.40 0.24 10.80
N VAL A 252 3.63 0.09 10.33
CA VAL A 252 4.36 -1.18 10.33
C VAL A 252 5.33 -1.20 11.52
N LYS A 253 5.38 -2.33 12.23
CA LYS A 253 6.31 -2.51 13.35
C LYS A 253 7.75 -2.60 12.83
N LYS A 254 8.69 -2.14 13.65
CA LYS A 254 10.11 -2.42 13.46
C LYS A 254 10.44 -3.72 14.17
N ASN A 255 11.23 -4.56 13.51
CA ASN A 255 11.90 -5.70 14.14
C ASN A 255 13.16 -5.23 14.87
#